data_AF-A0A383ETH8-F1
#
_entry.id   AF-A0A383ETH8-F1
#
_cell.length_a   1.000
_cell.length_b   1.000
_cell.length_c   1.000
_cell.angle_alpha   90.00
_cell.angle_beta   90.00
_cell.angle_gamma   90.00
#
_symmetry.space_group_name_H-M   'P 1'
#
loop_
_entity.id
_entity.type
_entity.pdbx_description
1 polymer ?
#
loop_
_entity_poly.entity_id
_entity_poly.type
_entity_poly.pdbx_seq_one_letter_code
_entity_poly.pdbx_strand_id
1 'polypeptide(L)'
;VSTDQPLHWSSNGVGIRTSSECGSEAYLRPTRPPEKLRPDEIKVTLRLLAQTGVKRVFTSAIRPQEQAFFRNIGFELHEELLLLSNDLSTRIPAPTRPTRRAPRSEWPQILEIDTSAFPQFW
;
A
#
# COMPACT_ATOMS: atom_id res chain seq x y z
N VAL A 1 17.76 7.64 17.46
CA VAL A 1 17.55 7.98 16.04
C VAL A 1 17.30 6.67 15.33
N SER A 2 16.04 6.25 15.21
CA SER A 2 15.69 5.05 14.45
C SER A 2 15.76 5.44 12.98
N THR A 3 16.74 4.92 12.26
CA THR A 3 16.88 5.15 10.82
C THR A 3 15.92 4.20 10.09
N ASP A 4 14.63 4.37 10.37
CA ASP A 4 13.52 3.58 9.87
C ASP A 4 13.12 4.08 8.47
N GLN A 5 14.10 4.11 7.56
CA GLN A 5 13.81 4.37 6.17
C GLN A 5 13.32 3.08 5.52
N PRO A 6 12.10 3.05 4.94
CA PRO A 6 11.64 1.90 4.19
C PRO A 6 12.63 1.64 3.05
N LEU A 7 13.22 0.44 3.04
CA LEU A 7 14.11 0.02 1.96
C LEU A 7 13.27 -0.11 0.69
N HIS A 8 13.38 0.91 -0.16
CA HIS A 8 12.71 0.93 -1.45
C HIS A 8 13.60 0.25 -2.48
N TRP A 9 13.17 -0.92 -2.95
CA TRP A 9 13.79 -1.58 -4.10
C TRP A 9 12.74 -1.88 -5.16
N SER A 10 13.14 -1.76 -6.42
CA SER A 10 12.35 -2.18 -7.57
C SER A 10 12.95 -3.45 -8.13
N SER A 11 12.14 -4.48 -8.34
CA SER A 11 12.58 -5.74 -8.93
C SER A 11 11.52 -6.22 -9.90
N ASN A 12 11.93 -6.67 -11.08
CA ASN A 12 11.13 -7.54 -11.94
C ASN A 12 9.64 -7.14 -12.11
N GLY A 13 9.37 -5.84 -12.21
CA GLY A 13 8.01 -5.32 -12.41
C GLY A 13 7.20 -5.06 -11.13
N VAL A 14 7.77 -5.18 -9.94
CA VAL A 14 7.16 -4.80 -8.65
C VAL A 14 8.02 -3.80 -7.88
N GLY A 15 7.37 -2.82 -7.26
CA GLY A 15 7.97 -1.94 -6.25
C GLY A 15 7.71 -2.51 -4.87
N ILE A 16 8.71 -2.49 -4.00
CA ILE A 16 8.64 -3.10 -2.67
C ILE A 16 8.95 -2.10 -1.59
N ARG A 17 8.16 -2.17 -0.51
CA ARG A 17 8.36 -1.41 0.72
C ARG A 17 8.30 -2.36 1.90
N THR A 18 9.23 -2.22 2.85
CA THR A 18 9.21 -2.95 4.11
C THR A 18 8.75 -2.02 5.22
N SER A 19 7.84 -2.48 6.09
CA SER A 19 7.53 -1.74 7.32
C SER A 19 8.70 -1.85 8.27
N SER A 20 9.00 -0.74 8.94
CA SER A 20 10.12 -0.62 9.86
C SER A 20 9.68 -0.75 11.32
N GLU A 21 8.43 -0.39 11.62
CA GLU A 21 7.81 -0.62 12.93
C GLU A 21 7.03 -1.94 12.98
N CYS A 22 7.32 -2.70 14.04
CA CYS A 22 6.62 -3.89 14.51
C CYS A 22 6.35 -4.98 13.45
N GLY A 23 7.34 -5.85 13.23
CA GLY A 23 7.06 -7.22 12.85
C GLY A 23 6.89 -7.51 11.36
N SER A 24 7.98 -7.34 10.59
CA SER A 24 8.28 -8.20 9.44
C SER A 24 7.24 -8.22 8.30
N GLU A 25 6.71 -7.06 7.91
CA GLU A 25 5.76 -6.98 6.80
C GLU A 25 6.37 -6.27 5.58
N ALA A 26 5.98 -6.70 4.39
CA ALA A 26 6.33 -6.03 3.14
C ALA A 26 5.11 -5.79 2.26
N TYR A 27 5.18 -4.74 1.45
CA TYR A 27 4.14 -4.34 0.53
C TYR A 27 4.68 -4.41 -0.90
N LEU A 28 4.01 -5.19 -1.74
CA LEU A 28 4.27 -5.36 -3.16
C LEU A 28 3.30 -4.51 -3.96
N ARG A 29 3.84 -3.64 -4.81
CA ARG A 29 3.07 -2.86 -5.78
C ARG A 29 3.43 -3.28 -7.19
N PRO A 30 2.50 -3.82 -8.00
CA PRO A 30 2.70 -3.98 -9.43
C PRO A 30 3.06 -2.64 -10.10
N THR A 31 4.14 -2.63 -10.88
CA THR A 31 4.55 -1.48 -11.71
C THR A 31 4.33 -1.74 -13.20
N ARG A 32 3.88 -2.94 -13.54
CA ARG A 32 3.58 -3.40 -14.90
C ARG A 32 2.25 -4.16 -14.90
N PRO A 33 1.55 -4.20 -16.04
CA PRO A 33 0.37 -5.05 -16.21
C PRO A 33 0.67 -6.53 -15.94
N PRO A 34 -0.31 -7.31 -15.45
CA PRO A 34 -0.11 -8.70 -15.04
C PRO A 34 0.40 -9.61 -16.17
N GLU A 35 0.12 -9.32 -17.44
CA GLU A 35 0.62 -10.09 -18.60
C GLU A 35 2.16 -9.98 -18.76
N LYS A 36 2.75 -8.93 -18.17
CA LYS A 36 4.20 -8.68 -18.18
C LYS A 36 4.88 -9.08 -16.88
N LEU A 37 4.13 -9.53 -15.87
CA LEU A 37 4.69 -10.05 -14.63
C LEU A 37 5.06 -11.53 -14.82
N ARG A 38 6.18 -11.94 -14.22
CA ARG A 38 6.65 -13.32 -14.26
C ARG A 38 6.49 -13.96 -12.88
N PRO A 39 5.70 -15.04 -12.74
CA PRO A 39 5.50 -15.70 -11.45
C PRO A 39 6.80 -16.08 -10.75
N ASP A 40 7.78 -16.61 -11.50
CA ASP A 40 9.04 -17.08 -10.94
C ASP A 40 9.90 -15.94 -10.37
N GLU A 41 9.91 -14.79 -11.03
CA GLU A 41 10.62 -13.59 -10.58
C GLU A 41 10.02 -13.05 -9.27
N ILE A 42 8.69 -13.09 -9.14
CA ILE A 42 8.00 -12.72 -7.90
C ILE A 42 8.31 -13.74 -6.79
N LYS A 43 8.32 -15.05 -7.09
CA LYS A 43 8.67 -16.09 -6.11
C LYS A 43 10.12 -16.00 -5.63
N VAL A 44 11.06 -15.61 -6.49
CA VAL A 44 12.45 -15.32 -6.07
C VAL A 44 12.47 -14.15 -5.10
N THR A 45 11.78 -13.07 -5.46
CA THR A 45 11.63 -11.88 -4.61
C THR A 45 11.04 -12.20 -3.23
N LEU A 46 9.97 -13.00 -3.17
CA LEU A 46 9.36 -13.44 -1.90
C LEU A 46 10.33 -14.25 -1.02
N ARG A 47 11.13 -15.13 -1.64
CA ARG A 47 12.16 -15.90 -0.92
C ARG A 47 13.24 -15.00 -0.33
N LEU A 48 13.66 -13.97 -1.06
CA LEU A 48 14.62 -12.98 -0.55
C LEU A 48 14.03 -12.20 0.63
N LEU A 49 12.78 -11.77 0.54
CA LEU A 49 12.09 -11.09 1.65
C LEU A 49 12.03 -11.98 2.90
N ALA A 50 11.69 -13.27 2.73
CA ALA A 50 11.67 -14.22 3.83
C ALA A 50 13.04 -14.38 4.50
N GLN A 51 14.12 -14.44 3.71
CA GLN A 51 15.50 -14.49 4.23
C GLN A 51 15.89 -13.23 5.01
N THR A 52 15.33 -12.07 4.66
CA THR A 52 15.51 -10.81 5.42
C THR A 52 14.63 -10.70 6.66
N GLY A 53 13.86 -11.75 6.99
CA GLY A 53 13.03 -11.82 8.17
C GLY A 53 11.60 -11.31 8.00
N VAL A 54 11.17 -11.00 6.76
CA VAL A 54 9.76 -10.66 6.44
C VAL A 54 8.90 -11.92 6.59
N LYS A 55 7.81 -11.83 7.37
CA LYS A 55 6.86 -12.91 7.64
C LYS A 55 5.56 -12.77 6.86
N ARG A 56 5.17 -11.55 6.48
CA ARG A 56 3.92 -11.29 5.76
C ARG A 56 4.16 -10.35 4.60
N VAL A 57 3.53 -10.63 3.47
CA VAL A 57 3.62 -9.78 2.28
C VAL A 57 2.22 -9.47 1.80
N PHE A 58 1.91 -8.19 1.67
CA PHE A 58 0.66 -7.70 1.14
C PHE A 58 0.87 -7.14 -0.25
N THR A 59 -0.15 -7.21 -1.09
CA THR A 59 -0.20 -6.36 -2.28
C THR A 59 -0.75 -5.00 -1.91
N SER A 60 -0.41 -3.94 -2.66
CA SER A 60 -1.28 -2.76 -2.69
C SER A 60 -2.68 -3.14 -3.16
N ALA A 61 -3.64 -2.21 -3.10
CA ALA A 61 -4.91 -2.40 -3.79
C ALA A 61 -4.66 -2.78 -5.26
N ILE A 62 -5.16 -3.94 -5.67
CA ILE A 62 -4.97 -4.50 -7.02
C ILE A 62 -6.33 -4.67 -7.71
N ARG A 63 -6.31 -4.55 -9.04
CA ARG A 63 -7.49 -4.70 -9.89
C ARG A 63 -7.91 -6.17 -9.98
N PRO A 64 -9.17 -6.48 -10.33
CA PRO A 64 -9.64 -7.85 -10.49
C PRO A 64 -8.75 -8.71 -11.41
N GLN A 65 -8.23 -8.14 -12.50
CA GLN A 65 -7.32 -8.84 -13.44
C GLN A 65 -6.00 -9.25 -12.80
N GLU A 66 -5.47 -8.44 -11.87
CA GLU A 66 -4.21 -8.70 -11.16
C GLU A 66 -4.40 -9.74 -10.05
N GLN A 67 -5.61 -9.84 -9.46
CA GLN A 67 -5.90 -10.80 -8.38
C GLN A 67 -5.64 -12.24 -8.80
N ALA A 68 -6.02 -12.63 -10.02
CA ALA A 68 -5.79 -13.98 -10.53
C ALA A 68 -4.30 -14.35 -10.57
N PHE A 69 -3.45 -13.40 -11.01
CA PHE A 69 -2.01 -13.59 -11.03
C PHE A 69 -1.44 -13.84 -9.63
N PHE A 70 -1.80 -13.00 -8.65
CA PHE A 70 -1.28 -13.14 -7.28
C PHE A 70 -1.83 -14.38 -6.57
N ARG A 71 -3.10 -14.74 -6.77
CA ARG A 71 -3.68 -16.00 -6.25
C ARG A 71 -2.92 -17.22 -6.76
N ASN A 72 -2.55 -17.25 -8.04
CA ASN A 72 -1.75 -18.35 -8.62
C ASN A 72 -0.33 -18.47 -8.03
N ILE A 73 0.17 -17.42 -7.38
CA ILE A 73 1.48 -17.40 -6.73
C ILE A 73 1.38 -17.71 -5.24
N GLY A 74 0.16 -17.87 -4.72
CA GLY A 74 -0.12 -18.25 -3.32
C GLY A 74 -0.56 -17.09 -2.43
N PHE A 75 -0.92 -15.93 -3.00
CA PHE A 75 -1.56 -14.88 -2.22
C PHE A 75 -3.01 -15.25 -1.93
N GLU A 76 -3.44 -14.93 -0.71
CA GLU A 76 -4.81 -15.08 -0.27
C GLU A 76 -5.45 -13.69 -0.09
N LEU A 77 -6.78 -13.65 -0.16
CA LEU A 77 -7.52 -12.42 0.06
C LEU A 77 -7.39 -12.01 1.53
N HIS A 78 -6.82 -10.83 1.79
CA HIS A 78 -6.75 -10.25 3.13
C HIS A 78 -7.97 -9.38 3.44
N GLU A 79 -8.32 -8.49 2.52
CA GLU A 79 -9.43 -7.55 2.66
C GLU A 79 -10.00 -7.21 1.28
N GLU A 80 -11.33 -7.04 1.21
CA GLU A 80 -12.02 -6.59 0.00
C GLU A 80 -12.14 -5.07 0.00
N LEU A 81 -11.54 -4.43 -1.01
CA LEU A 81 -11.63 -2.99 -1.19
C LEU A 81 -12.63 -2.66 -2.30
N LEU A 82 -13.57 -1.78 -2.00
CA LEU A 82 -14.55 -1.27 -2.97
C LEU A 82 -14.08 0.09 -3.48
N LEU A 83 -13.84 0.19 -4.79
CA LEU A 83 -13.54 1.46 -5.42
C LEU A 83 -14.84 2.25 -5.58
N LEU A 84 -14.97 3.33 -4.81
CA LEU A 84 -16.06 4.27 -4.95
C LEU A 84 -15.75 5.24 -6.09
N SER A 85 -16.71 5.43 -7.00
CA SER A 85 -16.66 6.45 -8.03
C SER A 85 -17.81 7.44 -7.82
N ASN A 86 -17.53 8.72 -8.04
CA ASN A 86 -18.53 9.77 -8.01
C ASN A 86 -18.38 10.65 -9.24
N ASP A 87 -19.48 10.97 -9.91
CA ASP A 87 -19.48 11.88 -11.04
C ASP A 87 -19.46 13.33 -10.54
N LEU A 88 -18.31 13.98 -10.71
CA LEU A 88 -18.10 15.37 -10.27
C LEU A 88 -18.74 16.41 -11.19
N SER A 89 -19.34 15.99 -12.32
CA SER A 89 -20.17 16.88 -13.13
C SER A 89 -21.52 17.20 -12.47
N THR A 90 -21.93 16.36 -11.52
CA THR A 90 -23.14 16.58 -10.71
C THR A 90 -22.93 17.73 -9.73
N ARG A 91 -24.02 18.41 -9.36
CA ARG A 91 -23.96 19.52 -8.40
C ARG A 91 -23.55 19.02 -7.02
N ILE A 92 -22.36 19.38 -6.59
CA ILE A 92 -21.85 19.09 -5.24
C ILE A 92 -22.40 20.15 -4.26
N PRO A 93 -23.03 19.74 -3.12
CA PRO A 93 -23.47 20.67 -2.10
C PRO A 93 -22.32 21.51 -1.53
N ALA A 94 -22.59 22.76 -1.19
CA ALA A 94 -21.61 23.61 -0.53
C ALA A 94 -21.29 23.05 0.88
N PRO A 95 -20.02 23.10 1.31
CA PRO A 95 -19.64 22.68 2.65
C PRO A 95 -20.34 23.55 3.71
N THR A 96 -20.77 22.94 4.81
CA THR A 96 -21.43 23.64 5.93
C THR A 96 -20.43 24.29 6.90
N ARG A 97 -19.13 24.01 6.74
CA ARG A 97 -18.05 24.52 7.58
C ARG A 97 -16.90 25.04 6.71
N PRO A 98 -16.19 26.08 7.15
CA PRO A 98 -15.01 26.57 6.44
C PRO A 98 -13.92 25.50 6.45
N THR A 99 -13.36 25.23 5.27
CA THR A 99 -12.22 24.32 5.10
C THR A 99 -11.11 25.06 4.36
N ARG A 100 -9.85 24.84 4.77
CA ARG A 100 -8.68 25.37 4.08
C ARG A 100 -7.60 24.31 3.95
N ARG A 101 -6.67 24.52 3.03
CA ARG A 101 -5.43 23.74 2.99
C ARG A 101 -4.61 24.03 4.25
N ALA A 102 -4.09 22.97 4.88
CA ALA A 102 -3.19 23.11 6.01
C ALA A 102 -1.76 23.51 5.55
N PRO A 103 -1.14 24.53 6.15
CA PRO A 103 0.28 24.81 5.98
C PRO A 103 1.13 23.72 6.66
N ARG A 104 2.42 23.65 6.26
CA ARG A 104 3.36 22.68 6.83
C ARG A 104 3.55 22.78 8.34
N SER A 105 3.42 23.98 8.90
CA SER A 105 3.52 24.21 10.35
C SER A 105 2.45 23.49 11.17
N GLU A 106 1.31 23.15 10.55
CA GLU A 106 0.20 22.45 11.21
C GLU A 106 0.28 20.92 11.06
N TRP A 107 1.25 20.40 10.32
CA TRP A 107 1.40 18.96 10.11
C TRP A 107 1.52 18.13 11.40
N PRO A 108 2.28 18.56 12.43
CA PRO A 108 2.36 17.77 13.67
C PRO A 108 1.00 17.54 14.32
N GLN A 109 0.14 18.57 14.34
CA GLN A 109 -1.21 18.47 14.91
C GLN A 109 -2.12 17.57 14.08
N ILE A 110 -1.98 17.61 12.76
CA ILE A 110 -2.74 16.74 11.85
C ILE A 110 -2.35 15.27 12.06
N LEU A 111 -1.04 14.99 12.18
CA LEU A 111 -0.55 13.63 12.43
C LEU A 111 -0.95 13.11 13.81
N GLU A 112 -1.05 13.98 14.81
CA GLU A 112 -1.58 13.62 16.13
C GLU A 112 -3.06 13.22 16.05
N ILE A 113 -3.88 14.00 15.34
CA ILE A 113 -5.28 13.64 15.07
C ILE A 113 -5.37 12.30 14.35
N ASP A 114 -4.57 12.12 13.30
CA ASP A 114 -4.52 10.90 12.49
C ASP A 114 -4.19 9.67 13.35
N THR A 115 -3.11 9.75 14.14
CA THR A 115 -2.68 8.69 15.06
C THR A 115 -3.73 8.36 16.12
N SER A 116 -4.51 9.36 16.56
CA SER A 116 -5.57 9.16 17.56
C SER A 116 -6.88 8.60 16.97
N ALA A 117 -7.11 8.83 15.68
CA ALA A 117 -8.37 8.53 15.01
C ALA A 117 -8.33 7.19 14.24
N PHE A 118 -7.16 6.77 13.77
CA PHE A 118 -7.00 5.59 12.93
C PHE A 118 -6.02 4.57 13.55
N PRO A 119 -6.23 3.27 13.30
CA PRO A 119 -5.22 2.25 13.59
C PRO A 119 -3.92 2.53 12.81
N GLN A 120 -2.78 2.12 13.38
CA GLN A 120 -1.42 2.32 12.83
C GLN A 120 -1.19 1.79 11.41
N PHE A 121 -2.12 1.01 10.85
CA PHE A 121 -2.06 0.53 9.47
C PHE A 121 -2.28 1.64 8.43
N TRP A 122 -3.04 2.69 8.78
CA TRP A 122 -3.34 3.83 7.90
C TRP A 122 -2.20 4.84 7.88
#